data_AF-A0A1E7EJG2-F1
#
_entry.id   AF-A0A1E7EJG2-F1
#
_cell.length_a   1.000
_cell.length_b   1.000
_cell.length_c   1.000
_cell.angle_alpha   90.00
_cell.angle_beta   90.00
_cell.angle_gamma   90.00
#
_symmetry.space_group_name_H-M   'P 1'
#
loop_
_entity.id
_entity.type
_entity.pdbx_description
1 polymer ?
#
loop_
_entity_poly.entity_id
_entity_poly.type
_entity_poly.pdbx_seq_one_letter_code
_entity_poly.pdbx_strand_id
1 'polypeptide(L)'
;MLPDVDEAAFETILKFIYMDEVPTMKGCDDDAEKARLNLLTANRFGCTDLKLYMESILIEKFLVPSTVAGMLLLADSHSCALLKEATMNMYASNDWTKLKESNDLLVELLVYATSSRKKYSSVVDDGNGTIDDVDDFDVTSLRERLQQQNVDLDLDGSREILVERWKNYL
;
A
#
# COMPACT_ATOMS: atom_id res chain seq x y z
N MET A 1 -17.48 -18.68 16.26
CA MET A 1 -17.27 -18.00 14.97
C MET A 1 -16.92 -16.56 15.27
N LEU A 2 -15.79 -16.07 14.75
CA LEU A 2 -15.42 -14.66 14.86
C LEU A 2 -16.40 -13.87 13.98
N PRO A 3 -17.10 -12.85 14.50
CA PRO A 3 -17.94 -12.01 13.66
C PRO A 3 -17.05 -11.28 12.65
N ASP A 4 -17.42 -11.33 11.37
CA ASP A 4 -16.74 -10.67 10.25
C ASP A 4 -15.36 -11.22 9.85
N VAL A 5 -15.10 -12.51 10.10
CA VAL A 5 -13.93 -13.20 9.55
C VAL A 5 -14.39 -14.39 8.72
N ASP A 6 -14.01 -14.40 7.46
CA ASP A 6 -14.26 -15.52 6.56
C ASP A 6 -13.36 -16.71 6.91
N GLU A 7 -13.95 -17.91 6.87
CA GLU A 7 -13.27 -19.14 7.25
C GLU A 7 -12.09 -19.43 6.33
N ALA A 8 -12.21 -19.17 5.02
CA ALA A 8 -11.13 -19.39 4.06
C ALA A 8 -10.00 -18.36 4.22
N ALA A 9 -10.33 -17.12 4.57
CA ALA A 9 -9.32 -16.10 4.86
C ALA A 9 -8.55 -16.39 6.15
N PHE A 10 -9.26 -16.88 7.18
CA PHE A 10 -8.63 -17.31 8.43
C PHE A 10 -7.71 -18.52 8.23
N GLU A 11 -8.14 -19.52 7.46
CA GLU A 11 -7.29 -20.67 7.11
C GLU A 11 -6.04 -20.23 6.36
N THR A 12 -6.17 -19.28 5.44
CA THR A 12 -5.04 -18.73 4.68
C THR A 12 -4.02 -18.06 5.59
N ILE A 13 -4.48 -17.25 6.56
CA ILE A 13 -3.60 -16.60 7.53
C ILE A 13 -2.92 -17.63 8.44
N LEU A 14 -3.64 -18.65 8.89
CA LEU A 14 -3.03 -19.72 9.68
C LEU A 14 -1.95 -20.45 8.89
N LYS A 15 -2.19 -20.78 7.63
CA LYS A 15 -1.19 -21.41 6.77
C LYS A 15 0.03 -20.51 6.57
N PHE A 16 -0.18 -19.21 6.38
CA PHE A 16 0.92 -18.26 6.29
C PHE A 16 1.74 -18.22 7.59
N ILE A 17 1.09 -18.07 8.76
CA ILE A 17 1.79 -17.99 10.05
C ILE A 17 2.53 -19.29 10.41
N TYR A 18 1.91 -20.44 10.15
CA TYR A 18 2.43 -21.74 10.61
C TYR A 18 3.26 -22.48 9.58
N MET A 19 3.06 -22.22 8.28
CA MET A 19 3.69 -22.94 7.18
C MET A 19 4.46 -22.04 6.21
N ASP A 20 4.45 -20.72 6.42
CA ASP A 20 5.02 -19.71 5.52
C ASP A 20 4.46 -19.84 4.08
N GLU A 21 3.26 -20.40 3.95
CA GLU A 21 2.60 -20.62 2.67
C GLU A 21 1.93 -19.33 2.19
N VAL A 22 2.43 -18.83 1.07
CA VAL A 22 1.89 -17.63 0.44
C VAL A 22 0.69 -17.99 -0.47
N PRO A 23 -0.49 -17.39 -0.25
CA PRO A 23 -1.67 -17.67 -1.06
C PRO A 23 -1.47 -17.21 -2.51
N THR A 24 -1.48 -18.18 -3.43
CA THR A 24 -1.32 -17.91 -4.86
C THR A 24 -2.67 -17.52 -5.49
N MET A 25 -2.86 -16.23 -5.79
CA MET A 25 -4.02 -15.73 -6.54
C MET A 25 -3.77 -15.89 -8.05
N LYS A 26 -4.71 -16.48 -8.80
CA LYS A 26 -4.59 -16.71 -10.26
C LYS A 26 -5.03 -15.50 -11.09
N GLY A 27 -5.73 -14.53 -10.48
CA GLY A 27 -6.09 -13.27 -11.13
C GLY A 27 -7.47 -13.25 -11.79
N CYS A 28 -8.42 -14.08 -11.32
CA CYS A 28 -9.83 -13.95 -11.70
C CYS A 28 -10.60 -13.01 -10.75
N ASP A 29 -11.80 -12.57 -11.13
CA ASP A 29 -12.61 -11.68 -10.30
C ASP A 29 -12.92 -12.26 -8.90
N ASP A 30 -13.12 -13.58 -8.78
CA ASP A 30 -13.30 -14.25 -7.47
C ASP A 30 -12.04 -14.17 -6.59
N ASP A 31 -10.86 -14.09 -7.20
CA ASP A 31 -9.60 -13.92 -6.47
C ASP A 31 -9.43 -12.48 -5.99
N ALA A 32 -10.05 -11.49 -6.64
CA ALA A 32 -10.02 -10.10 -6.18
C ALA A 32 -10.75 -9.97 -4.84
N GLU A 33 -11.94 -10.57 -4.71
CA GLU A 33 -12.70 -10.61 -3.46
C GLU A 33 -11.94 -11.36 -2.36
N LYS A 34 -11.34 -12.51 -2.68
CA LYS A 34 -10.50 -13.25 -1.73
C LYS A 34 -9.27 -12.44 -1.29
N ALA A 35 -8.62 -11.72 -2.19
CA ALA A 35 -7.48 -10.87 -1.86
C ALA A 35 -7.87 -9.74 -0.91
N ARG A 36 -9.01 -9.07 -1.16
CA ARG A 36 -9.56 -8.05 -0.24
C ARG A 36 -9.85 -8.63 1.15
N LEU A 37 -10.47 -9.81 1.19
CA LEU A 37 -10.85 -10.47 2.44
C LEU A 37 -9.63 -10.95 3.24
N ASN A 38 -8.63 -11.49 2.55
CA ASN A 38 -7.34 -11.83 3.14
C ASN A 38 -6.61 -10.59 3.66
N LEU A 39 -6.62 -9.48 2.92
CA LEU A 39 -6.05 -8.20 3.37
C LEU A 39 -6.73 -7.72 4.66
N LEU A 40 -8.07 -7.69 4.68
CA LEU A 40 -8.85 -7.26 5.84
C LEU A 40 -8.54 -8.13 7.07
N THR A 41 -8.48 -9.44 6.85
CA THR A 41 -8.24 -10.40 7.92
C THR A 41 -6.79 -10.28 8.40
N ALA A 42 -5.80 -10.16 7.50
CA ALA A 42 -4.40 -9.94 7.87
C ALA A 42 -4.21 -8.65 8.68
N ASN A 43 -4.86 -7.56 8.27
CA ASN A 43 -4.86 -6.29 8.99
C ASN A 43 -5.48 -6.43 10.40
N ARG A 44 -6.57 -7.21 10.52
CA ARG A 44 -7.22 -7.48 11.81
C ARG A 44 -6.35 -8.32 12.76
N PHE A 45 -5.58 -9.26 12.23
CA PHE A 45 -4.67 -10.10 13.02
C PHE A 45 -3.30 -9.45 13.24
N GLY A 46 -3.03 -8.28 12.66
CA GLY A 46 -1.74 -7.60 12.76
C GLY A 46 -0.61 -8.33 12.03
N CYS A 47 -0.94 -9.13 10.99
CA CYS A 47 0.03 -9.82 10.17
C CYS A 47 0.55 -8.88 9.08
N THR A 48 1.54 -8.05 9.42
CA THR A 48 2.11 -7.04 8.52
C THR A 48 2.59 -7.64 7.20
N ASP A 49 3.40 -8.71 7.23
CA ASP A 49 4.00 -9.28 6.01
C ASP A 49 2.93 -9.75 5.01
N LEU A 50 1.88 -10.40 5.51
CA LEU A 50 0.77 -10.86 4.69
C LEU A 50 -0.08 -9.68 4.18
N LYS A 51 -0.29 -8.65 5.01
CA LYS A 51 -0.96 -7.42 4.59
C LYS A 51 -0.22 -6.78 3.41
N LEU A 52 1.10 -6.61 3.52
CA LEU A 52 1.91 -6.02 2.45
C LEU A 52 1.91 -6.87 1.19
N TYR A 53 2.01 -8.20 1.33
CA TYR A 53 1.92 -9.11 0.20
C TYR A 53 0.58 -8.98 -0.54
N MET A 54 -0.53 -8.93 0.21
CA MET A 54 -1.87 -8.76 -0.38
C MET A 54 -2.04 -7.41 -1.07
N GLU A 55 -1.50 -6.33 -0.49
CA GLU A 55 -1.48 -5.01 -1.14
C GLU A 55 -0.78 -5.08 -2.50
N SER A 56 0.41 -5.70 -2.58
CA SER A 56 1.16 -5.86 -3.84
C SER A 56 0.37 -6.66 -4.88
N ILE A 57 -0.26 -7.76 -4.49
CA ILE A 57 -1.07 -8.57 -5.40
C ILE A 57 -2.29 -7.80 -5.92
N LEU A 58 -2.93 -7.01 -5.06
CA LEU A 58 -4.06 -6.14 -5.46
C LEU A 58 -3.62 -5.09 -6.47
N ILE A 59 -2.43 -4.49 -6.27
CA ILE A 59 -1.85 -3.51 -7.19
C ILE A 59 -1.50 -4.17 -8.54
N GLU A 60 -0.82 -5.31 -8.53
CA GLU A 60 -0.33 -5.94 -9.76
C GLU A 60 -1.42 -6.59 -10.61
N LYS A 61 -2.40 -7.24 -9.98
CA LYS A 61 -3.37 -8.10 -10.69
C LYS A 61 -4.76 -7.50 -10.82
N PHE A 62 -5.16 -6.60 -9.92
CA PHE A 62 -6.56 -6.17 -9.78
C PHE A 62 -6.76 -4.66 -9.85
N LEU A 63 -5.68 -3.88 -9.96
CA LEU A 63 -5.74 -2.44 -10.08
C LEU A 63 -6.10 -2.05 -11.53
N VAL A 64 -7.39 -1.80 -11.74
CA VAL A 64 -7.95 -1.39 -13.03
C VAL A 64 -8.63 -0.02 -12.86
N PRO A 65 -8.65 0.87 -13.87
CA PRO A 65 -9.30 2.19 -13.76
C PRO A 65 -10.80 2.14 -13.40
N SER A 66 -11.47 1.01 -13.64
CA SER A 66 -12.87 0.81 -13.23
C SER A 66 -13.01 0.59 -11.72
N THR A 67 -12.05 -0.12 -11.09
CA THR A 67 -12.06 -0.59 -9.70
C THR A 67 -11.20 0.27 -8.75
N VAL A 68 -10.36 1.15 -9.29
CA VAL A 68 -9.43 2.02 -8.53
C VAL A 68 -10.13 2.84 -7.43
N ALA A 69 -11.37 3.31 -7.65
CA ALA A 69 -12.15 4.07 -6.66
C ALA A 69 -12.41 3.25 -5.39
N GLY A 70 -12.89 2.02 -5.55
CA GLY A 70 -13.18 1.13 -4.44
C GLY A 70 -11.92 0.60 -3.78
N MET A 71 -10.82 0.46 -4.53
CA MET A 71 -9.51 0.12 -3.97
C MET A 71 -8.94 1.25 -3.11
N LEU A 72 -9.05 2.51 -3.55
CA LEU A 72 -8.61 3.66 -2.78
C LEU A 72 -9.40 3.81 -1.48
N LEU A 73 -10.73 3.65 -1.51
CA LEU A 73 -11.55 3.71 -0.31
C LEU A 73 -11.20 2.59 0.68
N LEU A 74 -10.96 1.37 0.18
CA LEU A 74 -10.50 0.25 1.00
C LEU A 74 -9.12 0.53 1.62
N ALA A 75 -8.21 1.12 0.85
CA ALA A 75 -6.88 1.44 1.32
C ALA A 75 -6.90 2.51 2.41
N ASP A 76 -7.78 3.51 2.25
CA ASP A 76 -8.01 4.57 3.23
C ASP A 76 -8.65 4.02 4.51
N SER A 77 -9.66 3.15 4.39
CA SER A 77 -10.35 2.58 5.56
C SER A 77 -9.51 1.60 6.37
N HIS A 78 -8.49 0.98 5.77
CA HIS A 78 -7.64 -0.03 6.41
C HIS A 78 -6.17 0.40 6.56
N SER A 79 -5.85 1.68 6.34
CA SER A 79 -4.49 2.22 6.45
C SER A 79 -3.46 1.38 5.66
N CYS A 80 -3.80 1.04 4.42
CA CYS A 80 -2.95 0.28 3.50
C CYS A 80 -2.15 1.27 2.64
N ALA A 81 -0.92 1.56 3.06
CA ALA A 81 -0.12 2.65 2.50
C ALA A 81 0.31 2.41 1.04
N LEU A 82 0.68 1.18 0.66
CA LEU A 82 1.10 0.88 -0.72
C LEU A 82 -0.08 0.99 -1.67
N LEU A 83 -1.21 0.38 -1.28
CA LEU A 83 -2.42 0.40 -2.10
C LEU A 83 -2.95 1.82 -2.27
N LYS A 84 -2.88 2.65 -1.21
CA LYS A 84 -3.30 4.06 -1.24
C LYS A 84 -2.41 4.87 -2.20
N GLU A 85 -1.09 4.73 -2.12
CA GLU A 85 -0.19 5.44 -3.02
C GLU A 85 -0.36 5.01 -4.49
N ALA A 86 -0.45 3.70 -4.76
CA ALA A 86 -0.62 3.19 -6.12
C ALA A 86 -1.95 3.66 -6.76
N THR A 87 -3.03 3.65 -5.99
CA THR A 87 -4.35 4.15 -6.45
C THR A 87 -4.33 5.67 -6.67
N MET A 88 -3.68 6.45 -5.79
CA MET A 88 -3.49 7.89 -5.98
C MET A 88 -2.67 8.22 -7.23
N ASN A 89 -1.59 7.48 -7.49
CA ASN A 89 -0.77 7.66 -8.69
C ASN A 89 -1.57 7.36 -9.98
N MET A 90 -2.41 6.31 -9.95
CA MET A 90 -3.31 6.01 -11.05
C MET A 90 -4.30 7.16 -11.29
N TYR A 91 -4.86 7.75 -10.23
CA TYR A 91 -5.78 8.89 -10.35
C TYR A 91 -5.10 10.20 -10.79
N ALA A 92 -3.87 10.46 -10.36
CA ALA A 92 -3.09 11.59 -10.84
C ALA A 92 -2.88 11.52 -12.37
N SER A 93 -2.87 10.30 -12.92
CA SER A 93 -2.69 10.03 -14.35
C SER A 93 -4.01 9.86 -15.13
N ASN A 94 -5.16 9.70 -14.47
CA ASN A 94 -6.45 9.35 -15.08
C ASN A 94 -7.61 10.24 -14.61
N ASP A 95 -8.83 9.88 -15.02
CA ASP A 95 -10.05 10.63 -14.75
C ASP A 95 -10.52 10.50 -13.29
N TRP A 96 -10.49 11.60 -12.55
CA TRP A 96 -10.88 11.74 -11.13
C TRP A 96 -12.40 11.89 -10.93
N THR A 97 -13.20 11.67 -11.97
CA THR A 97 -14.67 11.87 -11.96
C THR A 97 -15.40 11.06 -10.89
N LYS A 98 -14.94 9.84 -10.57
CA LYS A 98 -15.51 9.00 -9.52
C LYS A 98 -15.17 9.47 -8.10
N LEU A 99 -14.09 10.23 -7.93
CA LEU A 99 -13.66 10.78 -6.64
C LEU A 99 -14.48 12.01 -6.24
N LYS A 100 -15.24 12.60 -7.17
CA LYS A 100 -16.07 13.79 -6.91
C LYS A 100 -17.04 13.63 -5.74
N GLU A 101 -17.42 12.40 -5.41
CA GLU A 101 -18.32 12.10 -4.31
C GLU A 101 -17.67 12.28 -2.92
N SER A 102 -16.33 12.26 -2.82
CA SER A 102 -15.58 12.39 -1.57
C SER A 102 -14.69 13.64 -1.58
N ASN A 103 -15.11 14.68 -0.87
CA ASN A 103 -14.33 15.93 -0.77
C ASN A 103 -12.97 15.72 -0.11
N ASP A 104 -12.88 14.88 0.93
CA ASP A 104 -11.63 14.63 1.65
C ASP A 104 -10.59 13.94 0.76
N LEU A 105 -11.00 12.89 0.02
CA LEU A 105 -10.13 12.20 -0.93
C LEU A 105 -9.73 13.08 -2.13
N LEU A 106 -10.60 14.00 -2.57
CA LEU A 106 -10.26 14.99 -3.59
C LEU A 106 -9.20 15.98 -3.11
N VAL A 107 -9.34 16.48 -1.88
CA VAL A 107 -8.35 17.38 -1.26
C VAL A 107 -7.02 16.64 -1.12
N GLU A 108 -7.05 15.39 -0.67
CA GLU A 108 -5.85 14.57 -0.51
C GLU A 108 -5.18 14.27 -1.87
N LEU A 109 -5.95 13.91 -2.91
CA LEU A 109 -5.43 13.74 -4.27
C LEU A 109 -4.86 15.04 -4.83
N LEU A 110 -5.51 16.19 -4.59
CA LEU A 110 -5.03 17.49 -5.04
C LEU A 110 -3.68 17.82 -4.39
N VAL A 111 -3.55 17.58 -3.08
CA VAL A 111 -2.29 17.72 -2.35
C VAL A 111 -1.26 16.76 -2.95
N TYR A 112 -1.58 15.48 -3.13
CA TYR A 112 -0.70 14.50 -3.77
C TYR A 112 -0.23 14.96 -5.17
N ALA A 113 -1.14 15.29 -6.08
CA ALA A 113 -0.83 15.68 -7.46
C ALA A 113 -0.10 17.03 -7.60
N THR A 114 -0.20 17.91 -6.60
CA THR A 114 0.54 19.18 -6.58
C THR A 114 1.91 19.03 -5.92
N SER A 115 2.04 18.13 -4.93
CA SER A 115 3.31 17.73 -4.33
C SER A 115 4.17 16.91 -5.30
N SER A 116 3.58 15.92 -5.99
CA SER A 116 4.26 15.03 -6.95
C SER A 116 4.59 15.66 -8.30
N ARG A 117 4.18 16.93 -8.56
CA ARG A 117 4.53 17.63 -9.80
C ARG A 117 6.04 17.99 -9.89
N LYS A 118 6.83 17.68 -8.87
CA LYS A 118 8.30 17.74 -8.91
C LYS A 118 8.90 16.36 -9.21
N LYS A 119 8.88 16.03 -10.50
CA LYS A 119 9.86 15.21 -11.24
C LYS A 119 10.18 13.80 -10.71
N TYR A 120 9.70 12.82 -11.48
CA TYR A 120 10.58 11.82 -12.08
C TYR A 120 11.78 12.53 -12.74
N SER A 121 12.85 12.74 -11.98
CA SER A 121 14.15 13.12 -12.53
C SER A 121 14.97 11.85 -12.60
N SER A 122 14.93 11.19 -13.76
CA SER A 122 15.95 10.22 -14.13
C SER A 122 17.30 10.93 -14.15
N VAL A 123 18.02 10.89 -13.04
CA VAL A 123 19.45 11.18 -13.02
C VAL A 123 20.07 10.13 -12.12
N VAL A 124 20.89 9.31 -12.77
CA VAL A 124 22.02 8.65 -12.13
C VAL A 124 22.70 9.64 -11.20
N ASP A 125 22.63 9.43 -9.88
CA ASP A 125 23.55 10.13 -9.00
C ASP A 125 24.07 9.17 -7.93
N ASP A 126 25.38 8.97 -8.02
CA ASP A 126 26.20 8.28 -7.05
C ASP A 126 26.22 9.11 -5.76
N GLY A 127 25.54 8.63 -4.73
CA GLY A 127 25.89 8.98 -3.35
C GLY A 127 24.84 9.75 -2.56
N ASN A 128 24.38 9.07 -1.50
CA ASN A 128 23.90 9.66 -0.25
C ASN A 128 22.80 10.73 -0.40
N GLY A 129 21.58 10.27 -0.69
CA GLY A 129 20.37 11.09 -0.61
C GLY A 129 20.31 11.84 0.73
N THR A 130 20.20 13.16 0.64
CA THR A 130 20.18 14.04 1.80
C THR A 130 18.81 13.99 2.48
N ILE A 131 18.71 14.41 3.75
CA ILE A 131 17.43 14.47 4.50
C ILE A 131 16.34 15.23 3.72
N ASP A 132 16.75 16.18 2.87
CA ASP A 132 15.85 16.98 2.03
C ASP A 132 15.14 16.18 0.92
N ASP A 133 15.65 15.00 0.52
CA ASP A 133 15.07 14.17 -0.54
C ASP A 133 14.10 13.09 0.00
N VAL A 134 13.99 12.95 1.33
CA VAL A 134 13.21 11.84 1.92
C VAL A 134 11.71 12.00 1.75
N ASP A 135 11.21 13.24 1.70
CA ASP A 135 9.79 13.55 1.51
C ASP A 135 9.32 13.19 0.08
N ASP A 136 10.25 12.93 -0.85
CA ASP A 136 9.98 12.60 -2.25
C ASP A 136 10.06 11.09 -2.56
N PHE A 137 10.46 10.23 -1.60
CA PHE A 137 10.50 8.78 -1.83
C PHE A 137 9.11 8.15 -1.73
N ASP A 138 8.81 7.21 -2.63
CA ASP A 138 7.61 6.38 -2.57
C ASP A 138 7.69 5.36 -1.42
N VAL A 139 6.55 4.83 -0.98
CA VAL A 139 6.46 3.89 0.15
C VAL A 139 7.31 2.64 -0.08
N THR A 140 7.45 2.17 -1.33
CA THR A 140 8.29 1.02 -1.68
C THR A 140 9.77 1.35 -1.48
N SER A 141 10.20 2.50 -2.03
CA SER A 141 11.54 3.05 -1.86
C SER A 141 11.94 3.27 -0.40
N LEU A 142 11.01 3.76 0.43
CA LEU A 142 11.24 3.98 1.86
C LEU A 142 11.41 2.65 2.60
N ARG A 143 10.57 1.66 2.31
CA ARG A 143 10.65 0.33 2.94
C ARG A 143 11.90 -0.42 2.55
N GLU A 144 12.28 -0.41 1.28
CA GLU A 144 13.50 -1.08 0.82
C GLU A 144 14.74 -0.49 1.50
N ARG A 145 14.80 0.84 1.63
CA ARG A 145 15.88 1.53 2.33
C ARG A 145 15.93 1.20 3.82
N LEU A 146 14.78 1.19 4.51
CA LEU A 146 14.71 0.78 5.92
C LEU A 146 15.15 -0.68 6.11
N GLN A 147 14.78 -1.55 5.18
CA GLN A 147 15.16 -2.97 5.21
C GLN A 147 16.66 -3.19 4.93
N GLN A 148 17.26 -2.42 4.00
CA GLN A 148 18.70 -2.46 3.72
C GLN A 148 19.56 -2.02 4.92
N GLN A 149 19.02 -1.16 5.78
CA GLN A 149 19.67 -0.74 7.02
C GLN A 149 19.56 -1.80 8.14
N ASN A 150 18.93 -2.94 7.88
CA ASN A 150 18.75 -4.07 8.80
C ASN A 150 18.10 -3.66 10.13
N VAL A 151 17.18 -2.70 10.06
CA VAL A 151 16.47 -2.17 11.21
C VAL A 151 15.23 -3.03 11.44
N ASP A 152 15.14 -3.69 12.59
CA ASP A 152 13.96 -4.42 13.08
C ASP A 152 12.84 -3.43 13.51
N LEU A 153 12.55 -2.46 12.64
CA LEU A 153 11.47 -1.51 12.80
C LEU A 153 10.25 -2.02 12.03
N ASP A 154 9.09 -1.85 12.64
CA ASP A 154 7.80 -2.08 12.00
C ASP A 154 7.75 -1.34 10.65
N LEU A 155 7.61 -2.10 9.55
CA LEU A 155 7.47 -1.57 8.20
C LEU A 155 6.00 -1.26 7.86
N ASP A 156 5.07 -1.57 8.77
CA ASP A 156 3.70 -1.11 8.68
C ASP A 156 3.58 0.35 9.14
N GLY A 157 2.86 1.13 8.37
CA GLY A 157 2.69 2.56 8.62
C GLY A 157 2.44 3.36 7.35
N SER A 158 1.74 4.48 7.51
CA SER A 158 1.56 5.48 6.46
C SER A 158 2.91 6.02 5.97
N ARG A 159 2.96 6.57 4.77
CA ARG A 159 4.17 7.18 4.20
C ARG A 159 4.83 8.16 5.19
N GLU A 160 4.03 8.96 5.88
CA GLU A 160 4.49 9.94 6.87
C GLU A 160 5.24 9.28 8.04
N ILE A 161 4.76 8.13 8.52
CA ILE A 161 5.40 7.36 9.59
C ILE A 161 6.75 6.80 9.11
N LEU A 162 6.80 6.29 7.87
CA LEU A 162 8.04 5.78 7.29
C LEU A 162 9.08 6.88 7.08
N VAL A 163 8.65 8.04 6.61
CA VAL A 163 9.50 9.24 6.48
C VAL A 163 10.01 9.70 7.83
N GLU A 164 9.16 9.78 8.85
CA GLU A 164 9.56 10.20 10.20
C GLU A 164 10.56 9.20 10.83
N ARG A 165 10.34 7.89 10.64
CA ARG A 165 11.28 6.85 11.06
C ARG A 165 12.64 7.00 10.37
N TRP A 166 12.65 7.31 9.07
CA TRP A 166 13.89 7.58 8.33
C TRP A 166 14.60 8.85 8.81
N LYS A 167 13.85 9.94 9.05
CA LYS A 167 14.39 11.20 9.57
C LYS A 167 14.97 11.05 10.99
N ASN A 168 14.40 10.18 11.82
CA ASN A 168 14.91 9.89 13.16
C ASN A 168 16.11 8.93 13.16
N TYR A 169 16.37 8.23 12.06
CA TYR A 169 17.50 7.31 11.92
C TYR A 169 18.80 7.99 11.46
N LEU A 170 18.68 9.10 10.71
CA LEU A 170 19.80 9.87 10.14
C LEU A 170 20.34 10.93 11.10
#